data_AF-A0A7W4BZ07-F1
#
_entry.id   AF-A0A7W4BZ07-F1
#
_cell.length_a   1.000
_cell.length_b   1.000
_cell.length_c   1.000
_cell.angle_alpha   90.00
_cell.angle_beta   90.00
_cell.angle_gamma   90.00
#
_symmetry.space_group_name_H-M   'P 1'
#
loop_
_entity.id
_entity.type
_entity.pdbx_description
1 polymer ?
#
loop_
_entity_poly.entity_id
_entity_poly.type
_entity_poly.pdbx_seq_one_letter_code
_entity_poly.pdbx_strand_id
1 'polypeptide(L)'
;MLLEMSLLLVLVFNIYVIYRVVKCSILEKVQKVLQILIVLIFPIIGAIVILLFIRNIEKDNEPPNSGQFGGGPQKSLSNFEVFNGSD
;
A
#
# COMPACT_ATOMS: atom_id res chain seq x y z
N MET A 1 6.52 -20.16 2.38
CA MET A 1 6.01 -21.30 1.57
C MET A 1 4.59 -21.06 1.06
N LEU A 2 3.58 -20.88 1.91
CA LEU A 2 2.20 -20.58 1.46
C LEU A 2 2.11 -19.36 0.54
N LEU A 3 2.76 -18.25 0.91
CA LEU A 3 2.76 -17.02 0.12
C LEU A 3 3.35 -17.20 -1.29
N GLU A 4 4.45 -17.91 -1.40
CA GLU A 4 5.09 -18.18 -2.69
C GLU A 4 4.23 -19.07 -3.59
N MET A 5 3.58 -20.08 -3.00
CA MET A 5 2.64 -20.94 -3.72
C MET A 5 1.40 -20.16 -4.19
N SER A 6 0.89 -19.24 -3.37
CA SER A 6 -0.20 -18.35 -3.77
C SER A 6 0.21 -17.42 -4.91
N LEU A 7 1.44 -16.89 -4.88
CA LEU A 7 1.94 -16.00 -5.94
C LEU A 7 2.10 -16.75 -7.27
N LEU A 8 2.64 -17.97 -7.22
CA LEU A 8 2.72 -18.86 -8.38
C LEU A 8 1.34 -19.22 -8.94
N LEU A 9 0.37 -19.56 -8.08
CA LEU A 9 -1.01 -19.86 -8.49
C LEU A 9 -1.63 -18.67 -9.22
N VAL A 10 -1.51 -17.46 -8.67
CA VAL A 10 -2.02 -16.23 -9.28
C VAL A 10 -1.35 -15.96 -10.63
N LEU A 11 -0.04 -16.18 -10.74
CA LEU A 11 0.69 -16.02 -12.00
C LEU A 11 0.18 -16.98 -13.08
N VAL A 12 0.08 -18.27 -12.76
CA VAL A 12 -0.41 -19.31 -13.69
C VAL A 12 -1.85 -19.03 -14.10
N PHE A 13 -2.69 -18.61 -13.15
CA PHE A 13 -4.07 -18.25 -13.43
C PHE A 13 -4.18 -17.04 -14.38
N ASN A 14 -3.36 -16.00 -14.17
CA ASN A 14 -3.32 -14.85 -15.07
C ASN A 14 -2.94 -15.26 -16.50
N ILE A 15 -1.92 -16.10 -16.66
CA ILE A 15 -1.51 -16.63 -17.98
C ILE A 15 -2.65 -17.43 -18.62
N TYR A 16 -3.33 -18.28 -17.84
CA TYR A 16 -4.46 -19.07 -18.34
C TYR A 16 -5.62 -18.20 -18.82
N VAL A 17 -5.98 -17.16 -18.06
CA VAL A 17 -7.05 -16.22 -18.44
C VAL A 17 -6.68 -15.46 -19.71
N ILE A 18 -5.43 -14.97 -19.83
CA ILE A 18 -4.95 -14.32 -21.06
C ILE A 18 -5.06 -15.27 -22.26
N TYR A 19 -4.61 -16.51 -22.11
CA TYR A 19 -4.73 -17.53 -23.16
C TYR A 19 -6.20 -17.74 -23.60
N ARG A 20 -7.13 -17.82 -22.64
CA ARG A 20 -8.56 -17.97 -22.92
C ARG A 20 -9.13 -16.77 -23.67
N VAL A 21 -8.75 -15.54 -23.29
CA VAL A 21 -9.21 -14.31 -23.94
C VAL A 21 -8.69 -14.24 -25.38
N VAL A 22 -7.41 -14.56 -25.61
CA VAL A 22 -6.81 -14.58 -26.94
C VAL A 22 -7.49 -15.62 -27.84
N LYS A 23 -7.69 -16.84 -27.32
CA LYS A 23 -8.29 -17.96 -28.06
C LYS A 23 -9.79 -17.77 -28.34
N CYS A 24 -10.48 -16.92 -27.60
CA CYS A 24 -11.92 -16.71 -27.80
C CYS A 24 -12.18 -15.93 -29.09
N SER A 25 -12.59 -16.60 -30.16
CA SER A 25 -12.88 -15.95 -31.47
C SER A 25 -14.13 -15.07 -31.48
N ILE A 26 -14.93 -15.11 -30.41
CA ILE A 26 -16.22 -14.43 -30.27
C ILE A 26 -16.03 -12.96 -29.84
N LEU A 27 -14.89 -12.64 -29.19
CA LEU A 27 -14.62 -11.28 -28.73
C LEU A 27 -13.98 -10.45 -29.83
N GLU A 28 -14.46 -9.22 -30.00
CA GLU A 28 -13.80 -8.24 -30.85
C GLU A 28 -12.42 -7.85 -30.30
N LYS A 29 -11.52 -7.38 -31.19
CA LYS A 29 -10.14 -7.03 -30.82
C LYS A 29 -10.07 -6.03 -29.66
N VAL A 30 -10.93 -5.01 -29.65
CA VAL A 30 -10.97 -3.99 -28.59
C VAL A 30 -11.38 -4.60 -27.26
N GLN A 31 -12.40 -5.46 -27.26
CA GLN A 31 -12.88 -6.13 -26.05
C GLN A 31 -11.80 -7.07 -25.47
N LYS A 32 -11.07 -7.80 -26.33
CA LYS A 32 -9.94 -8.63 -25.90
C LYS A 32 -8.85 -7.82 -25.20
N VAL A 33 -8.46 -6.68 -25.79
CA VAL A 33 -7.43 -5.80 -25.23
C VAL A 33 -7.87 -5.26 -23.87
N LEU A 34 -9.10 -4.76 -23.77
CA LEU A 34 -9.63 -4.23 -22.51
C LEU A 34 -9.69 -5.31 -21.42
N GLN A 35 -10.09 -6.53 -21.78
CA GLN A 35 -10.23 -7.62 -20.83
C GLN A 35 -8.89 -8.13 -20.32
N ILE A 36 -7.85 -8.18 -21.18
CA ILE A 36 -6.47 -8.42 -20.74
C ILE A 36 -5.98 -7.31 -19.81
N LEU A 37 -6.27 -6.05 -20.14
CA LEU A 37 -5.89 -4.90 -19.33
C LEU A 37 -6.52 -4.97 -17.92
N ILE A 38 -7.81 -5.31 -17.84
CA ILE A 38 -8.53 -5.47 -16.56
C ILE A 38 -7.92 -6.58 -15.71
N VAL A 39 -7.62 -7.73 -16.32
CA VAL A 39 -7.01 -8.88 -15.61
C VAL A 39 -5.66 -8.49 -15.00
N LEU A 40 -4.87 -7.66 -15.69
CA LEU A 40 -3.57 -7.20 -15.21
C LEU A 40 -3.68 -6.08 -14.15
N ILE A 41 -4.65 -5.17 -14.28
CA ILE A 41 -4.80 -4.02 -13.39
C ILE A 41 -5.47 -4.41 -12.06
N PHE A 42 -6.40 -5.37 -12.09
CA PHE A 42 -7.12 -5.82 -10.89
C PHE A 42 -6.21 -6.17 -9.69
N PRO A 43 -5.13 -6.97 -9.83
CA PRO A 43 -4.22 -7.25 -8.73
C PRO A 43 -3.46 -6.00 -8.23
N ILE A 44 -3.19 -5.02 -9.10
CA ILE A 44 -2.55 -3.76 -8.71
C ILE A 44 -3.48 -2.96 -7.81
N ILE A 45 -4.76 -2.87 -8.15
CA ILE A 45 -5.77 -2.20 -7.31
C ILE A 45 -5.86 -2.89 -5.94
N GLY A 46 -5.91 -4.23 -5.91
CA GLY A 46 -5.92 -4.99 -4.66
C GLY A 46 -4.69 -4.70 -3.80
N ALA A 47 -3.50 -4.63 -4.41
CA ALA A 47 -2.26 -4.29 -3.71
C ALA A 47 -2.28 -2.87 -3.14
N ILE A 48 -2.81 -1.87 -3.88
CA ILE A 48 -2.94 -0.49 -3.39
C ILE A 48 -3.85 -0.42 -2.15
N VAL A 49 -5.00 -1.11 -2.20
CA VAL A 49 -5.94 -1.14 -1.06
C VAL A 49 -5.28 -1.74 0.17
N ILE A 50 -4.58 -2.87 0.01
CA ILE A 50 -3.85 -3.52 1.10
C ILE A 50 -2.74 -2.60 1.63
N LEU A 51 -1.99 -1.93 0.74
CA LEU A 51 -0.94 -0.99 1.13
C LEU A 51 -1.48 0.18 1.95
N LEU A 52 -2.61 0.77 1.53
CA LEU A 52 -3.26 1.85 2.28
C LEU A 52 -3.75 1.35 3.65
N PHE A 53 -4.31 0.14 3.70
CA PHE A 53 -4.77 -0.46 4.95
C PHE A 53 -3.60 -0.73 5.92
N ILE A 54 -2.50 -1.31 5.43
CA ILE A 54 -1.27 -1.52 6.21
C ILE A 54 -0.74 -0.20 6.75
N ARG A 55 -0.63 0.83 5.89
CA ARG A 55 -0.18 2.17 6.32
C ARG A 55 -1.06 2.79 7.39
N ASN A 56 -2.37 2.54 7.35
CA ASN A 56 -3.27 3.04 8.38
C ASN A 56 -3.06 2.29 9.71
N ILE A 57 -2.91 0.97 9.66
CA ILE A 57 -2.56 0.17 10.85
C ILE A 57 -1.25 0.63 11.46
N GLU A 58 -0.21 0.81 10.65
CA GLU A 58 1.10 1.24 11.14
C GLU A 58 1.00 2.61 11.82
N LYS A 59 0.32 3.58 11.19
CA LYS A 59 0.11 4.92 11.75
C LYS A 59 -0.68 4.91 13.07
N ASP A 60 -1.67 4.02 13.20
CA ASP A 60 -2.49 3.91 14.41
C ASP A 60 -1.79 3.13 15.54
N ASN A 61 -0.76 2.34 15.21
CA ASN A 61 0.00 1.51 16.15
C ASN A 61 1.45 1.98 16.35
N GLU A 62 1.84 3.16 15.83
CA GLU A 62 3.12 3.77 16.16
C GLU A 62 3.13 4.05 17.68
N PRO A 63 4.06 3.46 18.47
CA PRO A 63 4.26 3.92 19.83
C PRO A 63 4.60 5.41 19.78
N PRO A 64 4.21 6.25 20.76
CA PRO A 64 4.56 7.65 20.76
C PRO A 64 6.09 7.77 20.75
N ASN A 65 6.65 7.94 19.55
CA ASN A 65 8.09 8.00 19.39
C ASN A 65 8.53 9.37 19.89
N SER A 66 9.24 9.34 21.02
CA SER A 66 9.99 10.41 21.63
C SER A 66 11.16 10.84 20.75
N GLY A 67 10.89 11.28 19.53
CA GLY A 67 11.90 11.44 18.50
C GLY A 67 11.42 12.27 17.33
N GLN A 68 11.11 13.53 17.61
CA GLN A 68 11.29 14.69 16.72
C GLN A 68 11.10 14.46 15.21
N PHE A 69 9.90 14.74 14.70
CA PHE A 69 9.74 15.17 13.31
C PHE A 69 8.64 16.24 13.16
N GLY A 70 9.09 17.45 12.80
CA GLY A 70 8.36 18.51 12.10
C GLY A 70 6.88 18.76 12.41
N GLY A 71 6.60 19.72 13.31
CA GLY A 71 5.24 20.17 13.56
C GLY A 71 5.12 21.48 14.36
N GLY A 72 5.92 22.50 14.03
CA GLY A 72 5.77 23.86 14.58
C GLY A 72 6.80 24.25 15.65
N PRO A 73 7.04 25.56 15.87
CA PRO A 73 8.03 26.03 16.83
C PRO A 73 7.59 25.69 18.26
N GLN A 74 8.18 24.64 18.81
CA GLN A 74 8.02 24.27 20.21
C GLN A 74 8.90 25.18 21.05
N LYS A 75 8.33 26.31 21.48
CA LYS A 75 8.89 27.11 22.56
C LYS A 75 8.66 26.34 23.86
N SER A 76 9.57 25.43 24.21
CA SER A 76 9.62 24.86 25.56
C SER A 76 10.02 25.97 26.53
N LEU A 77 9.02 26.68 27.02
CA LEU A 77 9.09 27.70 28.08
C LEU A 77 9.10 27.05 29.47
N SER A 78 9.60 25.82 29.62
CA SER A 78 9.57 25.10 30.89
C SER A 78 10.88 25.16 31.69
N ASN A 79 11.92 25.85 31.19
CA ASN A 79 13.23 25.92 31.86
C ASN A 79 13.76 27.35 32.10
N PHE A 80 12.97 28.40 31.88
CA PHE A 80 13.43 29.78 32.16
C PHE A 80 13.12 30.28 33.59
N GLU A 81 12.18 29.66 34.32
CA GLU A 81 11.84 30.11 35.68
C GLU A 81 12.62 29.44 36.82
N VAL A 82 13.51 28.48 36.52
CA VAL A 82 14.33 27.80 37.56
C VAL A 82 15.72 28.45 37.75
N PHE A 83 16.10 29.42 36.90
CA PHE A 83 17.40 30.11 36.98
C PHE A 83 17.30 31.62 37.28
N ASN A 84 16.26 32.06 37.98
CA ASN A 84 16.38 33.30 38.75
C ASN A 84 16.46 32.94 40.23
N GLY A 85 17.71 32.77 40.71
CA GLY A 85 18.06 32.55 42.12
C GLY A 85 17.30 33.53 43.02
N SER A 86 16.89 33.15 44.23
CA SER A 86 17.81 32.88 45.33
C SER A 86 19.04 33.79 45.22
N ASP A 87 18.84 35.05 45.61
CA ASP A 87 19.55 35.74 46.71
C ASP A 87 18.59 36.75 47.35
#